data_AF-A0A2A4T1K4-F1
#
_entry.id   AF-A0A2A4T1K4-F1
#
_cell.length_a   1.000
_cell.length_b   1.000
_cell.length_c   1.000
_cell.angle_alpha   90.00
_cell.angle_beta   90.00
_cell.angle_gamma   90.00
#
_symmetry.space_group_name_H-M   'P 1'
#
loop_
_entity.id
_entity.type
_entity.pdbx_description
1 polymer ?
#
loop_
_entity_poly.entity_id
_entity_poly.type
_entity_poly.pdbx_seq_one_letter_code
_entity_poly.pdbx_strand_id
1 'polypeptide(L)'
;MTTRRNLNDTPLLGTVKNSVYFRHHRENPLSLDCLIVDEASMVDLALMSKLVAALPDHARLILLGDMDQLSSVEAGSVLGDICAGITQPETPLGQSIVKLQKSYRFDDQKGIGKLSRLINEGKAKQAWDFIHPTTNDQVKWNFLPLKKDLKSKIREALLPFYQSYFAADTIEAAFSKFKEFSILCGLRNGSYGAEQINQVIETILVEEEMIALEETWYKGRPIMITRNDYQLNLFNGDVGILFTDPEDGRRKAFFETTDPSEFRRITASRLPEHESVFAMTVHKSQGSEFKRVLLLLPDVESEVLTRELVYTGITRARENVEIWGVKKVFLQSIHKQCKRNSGLKEKLFSDRISR
;
A
#
# COMPACT_ATOMS: atom_id res chain seq x y z
N MET A 1 0.55 -5.76 -28.04
CA MET A 1 -0.13 -4.59 -27.42
C MET A 1 -0.17 -4.87 -25.92
N THR A 2 0.63 -4.18 -25.10
CA THR A 2 0.68 -4.43 -23.66
C THR A 2 -0.36 -3.54 -22.99
N THR A 3 -1.42 -4.12 -22.44
CA THR A 3 -2.47 -3.37 -21.73
C THR A 3 -2.29 -3.55 -20.23
N ARG A 4 -1.87 -2.50 -19.52
CA ARG A 4 -1.74 -2.51 -18.05
C ARG A 4 -3.13 -2.34 -17.42
N ARG A 5 -3.56 -3.28 -16.58
CA ARG A 5 -4.85 -3.25 -15.87
C ARG A 5 -4.65 -3.77 -14.44
N ASN A 6 -5.27 -3.12 -13.46
CA ASN A 6 -5.19 -3.56 -12.07
C ASN A 6 -6.08 -4.81 -11.88
N LEU A 7 -5.54 -5.84 -11.22
CA LEU A 7 -6.20 -7.13 -11.08
C LEU A 7 -7.27 -7.13 -9.98
N ASN A 8 -7.01 -6.40 -8.89
CA ASN A 8 -7.94 -6.25 -7.77
C ASN A 8 -9.17 -5.39 -8.13
N ASP A 9 -9.06 -4.62 -9.21
CA ASP A 9 -10.09 -3.71 -9.70
C ASP A 9 -10.93 -4.32 -10.84
N THR A 10 -10.65 -5.58 -11.18
CA THR A 10 -11.48 -6.45 -12.03
C THR A 10 -11.97 -5.91 -13.40
N PRO A 11 -11.15 -5.18 -14.21
CA PRO A 11 -11.47 -4.95 -15.62
C PRO A 11 -10.98 -6.10 -16.52
N LEU A 12 -10.03 -6.93 -16.08
CA LEU A 12 -9.45 -8.01 -16.88
C LEU A 12 -10.39 -9.22 -16.95
N LEU A 13 -10.81 -9.75 -15.81
CA LEU A 13 -11.74 -10.88 -15.74
C LEU A 13 -13.18 -10.47 -16.10
N GLY A 14 -13.47 -9.17 -16.03
CA GLY A 14 -14.78 -8.59 -16.33
C GLY A 14 -15.80 -8.90 -15.25
N THR A 15 -16.05 -7.96 -14.34
CA THR A 15 -17.08 -8.14 -13.30
C THR A 15 -18.48 -8.35 -13.88
N VAL A 16 -19.24 -9.21 -13.20
CA VAL A 16 -20.68 -9.36 -13.40
C VAL A 16 -21.38 -8.68 -12.22
N LYS A 17 -22.31 -7.77 -12.51
CA LYS A 17 -23.00 -6.98 -11.50
C LYS A 17 -23.72 -7.92 -10.51
N ASN A 18 -23.56 -7.67 -9.22
CA ASN A 18 -24.17 -8.44 -8.12
C ASN A 18 -23.83 -9.95 -8.15
N SER A 19 -22.65 -10.30 -8.65
CA SER A 19 -22.18 -11.68 -8.72
C SER A 19 -20.75 -11.80 -8.21
N VAL A 20 -20.44 -12.94 -7.61
CA VAL A 20 -19.07 -13.33 -7.24
C VAL A 20 -18.29 -13.90 -8.43
N TYR A 21 -18.95 -14.09 -9.58
CA TYR A 21 -18.35 -14.63 -10.80
C TYR A 21 -17.91 -13.52 -11.76
N PHE A 22 -17.02 -13.91 -12.66
CA PHE A 22 -16.49 -13.05 -13.71
C PHE A 22 -16.96 -13.52 -15.09
N ARG A 23 -16.89 -12.62 -16.07
CA ARG A 23 -17.20 -12.93 -17.47
C ARG A 23 -16.21 -13.93 -18.04
N HIS A 24 -14.94 -13.79 -17.67
CA HIS A 24 -13.90 -14.74 -18.06
C HIS A 24 -13.73 -15.82 -17.01
N HIS A 25 -13.74 -17.06 -17.47
CA HIS A 25 -13.67 -18.29 -16.69
C HIS A 25 -13.23 -19.44 -17.61
N ARG A 26 -13.21 -20.67 -17.11
CA ARG A 26 -12.72 -21.83 -17.86
C ARG A 26 -13.39 -22.02 -19.23
N GLU A 27 -14.72 -21.89 -19.28
CA GLU A 27 -15.48 -22.02 -20.54
C GLU A 27 -15.46 -20.75 -21.41
N ASN A 28 -14.93 -19.64 -20.91
CA ASN A 28 -14.78 -18.37 -21.65
C ASN A 28 -13.43 -17.72 -21.29
N PRO A 29 -12.31 -18.31 -21.75
CA PRO A 29 -10.99 -17.90 -21.32
C PRO A 29 -10.64 -16.48 -21.79
N LEU A 30 -9.61 -15.90 -21.18
CA LEU A 30 -9.01 -14.65 -21.62
C LEU A 30 -8.37 -14.83 -22.99
N SER A 31 -8.48 -13.81 -23.83
CA SER A 31 -7.84 -13.78 -25.15
C SER A 31 -6.45 -13.15 -25.06
N LEU A 32 -5.48 -13.88 -24.51
CA LEU A 32 -4.09 -13.44 -24.35
C LEU A 32 -3.10 -14.61 -24.42
N ASP A 33 -1.85 -14.32 -24.82
CA ASP A 33 -0.74 -15.28 -24.81
C ASP A 33 0.10 -15.22 -23.52
N CYS A 34 0.07 -14.08 -22.83
CA CYS A 34 0.85 -13.82 -21.64
C CYS A 34 0.13 -12.86 -20.71
N LEU A 35 0.07 -13.19 -19.42
CA LEU A 35 -0.44 -12.36 -18.35
C LEU A 35 0.67 -12.10 -17.33
N ILE A 36 0.92 -10.82 -17.08
CA ILE A 36 1.82 -10.37 -16.01
C ILE A 36 0.96 -9.75 -14.91
N VAL A 37 1.07 -10.29 -13.70
CA VAL A 37 0.42 -9.77 -12.50
C VAL A 37 1.48 -9.11 -11.64
N ASP A 38 1.40 -7.79 -11.53
CA ASP A 38 2.22 -7.01 -10.60
C ASP A 38 1.57 -6.98 -9.21
N GLU A 39 2.37 -6.78 -8.16
CA GLU A 39 1.93 -6.79 -6.75
C GLU A 39 1.12 -8.04 -6.35
N ALA A 40 1.56 -9.22 -6.82
CA ALA A 40 0.89 -10.51 -6.57
C ALA A 40 0.79 -10.89 -5.07
N SER A 41 1.53 -10.23 -4.18
CA SER A 41 1.41 -10.35 -2.72
C SER A 41 0.02 -9.93 -2.21
N MET A 42 -0.65 -9.04 -2.94
CA MET A 42 -1.99 -8.55 -2.63
C MET A 42 -3.12 -9.44 -3.17
N VAL A 43 -2.82 -10.45 -3.99
CA VAL A 43 -3.83 -11.32 -4.60
C VAL A 43 -4.19 -12.45 -3.64
N ASP A 44 -5.47 -12.53 -3.27
CA ASP A 44 -5.98 -13.61 -2.43
C ASP A 44 -6.18 -14.94 -3.18
N LEU A 45 -6.45 -16.00 -2.43
CA LEU A 45 -6.61 -17.35 -2.99
C LEU A 45 -7.81 -17.48 -3.94
N ALA A 46 -8.93 -16.81 -3.64
CA ALA A 46 -10.14 -16.92 -4.44
C ALA A 46 -9.98 -16.21 -5.78
N LEU A 47 -9.39 -15.02 -5.78
CA LEU A 47 -9.09 -14.26 -7.00
C LEU A 47 -8.02 -14.98 -7.83
N MET A 48 -6.95 -15.51 -7.22
CA MET A 48 -5.95 -16.29 -7.95
C MET A 48 -6.56 -17.53 -8.60
N SER A 49 -7.42 -18.27 -7.89
CA SER A 49 -8.08 -19.45 -8.43
C SER A 49 -8.93 -19.11 -9.66
N LYS A 50 -9.71 -18.02 -9.59
CA LYS A 50 -10.53 -17.54 -10.72
C LYS A 50 -9.66 -17.03 -11.87
N LEU A 51 -8.55 -16.37 -11.57
CA LEU A 51 -7.59 -15.89 -12.57
C LEU A 51 -7.00 -17.05 -13.37
N VAL A 52 -6.46 -18.05 -12.68
CA VAL A 52 -5.85 -19.24 -13.31
C VAL A 52 -6.89 -20.02 -14.10
N ALA A 53 -8.11 -20.16 -13.59
CA ALA A 53 -9.20 -20.83 -14.30
C ALA A 53 -9.62 -20.10 -15.58
N ALA A 54 -9.37 -18.79 -15.68
CA ALA A 54 -9.69 -17.99 -16.86
C ALA A 54 -8.55 -17.90 -17.88
N LEU A 55 -7.36 -18.45 -17.58
CA LEU A 55 -6.26 -18.47 -18.53
C LEU A 55 -6.47 -19.56 -19.59
N PRO A 56 -6.19 -19.28 -20.88
CA PRO A 56 -6.15 -20.33 -21.88
C PRO A 56 -4.92 -21.23 -21.66
N ASP A 57 -4.99 -22.50 -22.05
CA ASP A 57 -3.95 -23.52 -21.77
C ASP A 57 -2.56 -23.17 -22.34
N HIS A 58 -2.49 -22.31 -23.36
CA HIS A 58 -1.25 -21.87 -23.98
C HIS A 58 -0.65 -20.60 -23.34
N ALA A 59 -1.39 -19.92 -22.46
CA ALA A 59 -0.95 -18.65 -21.89
C ALA A 59 0.15 -18.84 -20.85
N ARG A 60 1.10 -17.90 -20.84
CA ARG A 60 2.10 -17.78 -19.77
C ARG A 60 1.59 -16.87 -18.66
N LEU A 61 1.72 -17.29 -17.41
CA LEU A 61 1.45 -16.46 -16.23
C LEU A 61 2.77 -16.09 -15.55
N ILE A 62 3.00 -14.79 -15.36
CA ILE A 62 4.14 -14.26 -14.62
C ILE A 62 3.60 -13.49 -13.42
N LEU A 63 3.95 -13.94 -12.21
CA LEU A 63 3.61 -13.28 -10.96
C LEU A 63 4.82 -12.49 -10.47
N LEU A 64 4.66 -11.19 -10.26
CA LEU A 64 5.66 -10.31 -9.69
C LEU A 64 5.14 -9.81 -8.35
N GLY A 65 5.99 -9.85 -7.32
CA GLY A 65 5.63 -9.37 -6.01
C GLY A 65 6.71 -9.65 -4.98
N ASP A 66 6.50 -9.11 -3.79
CA ASP A 66 7.41 -9.25 -2.66
C ASP A 66 6.83 -10.24 -1.65
N MET A 67 7.56 -11.33 -1.39
CA MET A 67 7.13 -12.38 -0.46
C MET A 67 7.15 -11.94 1.01
N ASP A 68 7.91 -10.88 1.33
CA ASP A 68 8.07 -10.37 2.69
C ASP A 68 7.10 -9.20 2.98
N GLN A 69 6.39 -8.70 1.96
CA GLN A 69 5.33 -7.71 2.15
C GLN A 69 4.08 -8.32 2.76
N LEU A 70 3.26 -7.44 3.31
CA LEU A 70 1.97 -7.77 3.87
C LEU A 70 1.11 -8.48 2.82
N SER A 71 0.60 -9.67 3.18
CA SER A 71 -0.27 -10.45 2.29
C SER A 71 -1.62 -9.76 2.08
N SER A 72 -2.38 -10.22 1.08
CA SER A 72 -3.77 -9.79 0.82
C SER A 72 -4.62 -9.75 2.09
N VAL A 73 -5.65 -8.90 2.15
CA VAL A 73 -6.53 -8.82 3.34
C VAL A 73 -7.37 -10.10 3.51
N GLU A 74 -7.79 -10.72 2.41
CA GLU A 74 -8.60 -11.94 2.40
C GLU A 74 -7.79 -13.22 2.62
N ALA A 75 -8.44 -14.38 2.68
CA ALA A 75 -7.81 -15.64 3.08
C ALA A 75 -6.72 -16.15 2.11
N GLY A 76 -5.67 -16.75 2.70
CA GLY A 76 -4.54 -17.36 2.00
C GLY A 76 -3.35 -16.40 1.81
N SER A 77 -2.15 -16.95 1.59
CA SER A 77 -0.97 -16.18 1.16
C SER A 77 -0.41 -16.86 -0.08
N VAL A 78 -1.05 -16.61 -1.23
CA VAL A 78 -0.76 -17.34 -2.47
C VAL A 78 0.71 -17.18 -2.87
N LEU A 79 1.19 -15.93 -2.96
CA LEU A 79 2.57 -15.67 -3.36
C LEU A 79 3.56 -16.24 -2.32
N GLY A 80 3.28 -16.09 -1.03
CA GLY A 80 4.12 -16.64 0.03
C GLY A 80 4.22 -18.17 -0.04
N ASP A 81 3.09 -18.85 -0.25
CA ASP A 81 3.01 -20.31 -0.38
C ASP A 81 3.74 -20.82 -1.63
N ILE A 82 3.58 -20.13 -2.78
CA ILE A 82 4.32 -20.45 -4.00
C ILE A 82 5.82 -20.24 -3.78
N CYS A 83 6.24 -19.09 -3.25
CA CYS A 83 7.64 -18.77 -2.99
C CYS A 83 8.29 -19.69 -1.95
N ALA A 84 7.53 -20.40 -1.12
CA ALA A 84 8.10 -21.44 -0.26
C ALA A 84 8.75 -22.58 -1.08
N GLY A 85 8.37 -22.75 -2.35
CA GLY A 85 9.00 -23.66 -3.31
C GLY A 85 10.41 -23.30 -3.74
N ILE A 86 10.92 -22.12 -3.38
CA ILE A 86 12.33 -21.73 -3.65
C ILE A 86 13.30 -22.76 -3.05
N THR A 87 12.93 -23.40 -1.95
CA THR A 87 13.75 -24.44 -1.31
C THR A 87 13.54 -25.83 -1.92
N GLN A 88 12.75 -25.96 -2.98
CA GLN A 88 12.41 -27.21 -3.66
C GLN A 88 12.64 -27.12 -5.19
N PRO A 89 13.87 -26.77 -5.64
CA PRO A 89 14.21 -26.56 -7.05
C PRO A 89 14.09 -27.82 -7.92
N GLU A 90 13.92 -29.00 -7.32
CA GLU A 90 13.65 -30.26 -8.00
C GLU A 90 12.24 -30.36 -8.60
N THR A 91 11.29 -29.58 -8.08
CA THR A 91 9.90 -29.58 -8.57
C THR A 91 9.74 -28.66 -9.79
N PRO A 92 8.84 -28.96 -10.74
CA PRO A 92 8.60 -28.07 -11.89
C PRO A 92 8.21 -26.64 -11.48
N LEU A 93 7.44 -26.51 -10.39
CA LEU A 93 7.07 -25.20 -9.86
C LEU A 93 8.27 -24.50 -9.21
N GLY A 94 9.10 -25.22 -8.44
CA GLY A 94 10.33 -24.67 -7.85
C GLY A 94 11.30 -24.11 -8.90
N GLN A 95 11.45 -24.79 -10.04
CA GLN A 95 12.26 -24.32 -11.17
C GLN A 95 11.71 -23.05 -11.84
N SER A 96 10.42 -22.76 -11.63
CA SER A 96 9.73 -21.59 -12.20
C SER A 96 9.79 -20.37 -11.28
N ILE A 97 10.47 -20.45 -10.13
CA ILE A 97 10.57 -19.35 -9.18
C ILE A 97 11.95 -18.70 -9.26
N VAL A 98 11.97 -17.39 -9.43
CA VAL A 98 13.20 -16.59 -9.45
C VAL A 98 13.14 -15.55 -8.32
N LYS A 99 14.10 -15.60 -7.39
CA LYS A 99 14.25 -14.60 -6.33
C LYS A 99 15.32 -13.56 -6.71
N LEU A 100 14.89 -12.32 -6.91
CA LEU A 100 15.81 -11.20 -7.12
C LEU A 100 16.41 -10.76 -5.76
N GLN A 101 17.73 -10.75 -5.66
CA GLN A 101 18.43 -10.46 -4.39
C GLN A 101 19.02 -9.05 -4.31
N LYS A 102 19.23 -8.38 -5.45
CA LYS A 102 19.85 -7.06 -5.50
C LYS A 102 18.79 -5.97 -5.54
N SER A 103 18.80 -5.09 -4.53
CA SER A 103 18.07 -3.83 -4.59
C SER A 103 18.95 -2.76 -5.23
N TYR A 104 18.40 -2.04 -6.21
CA TYR A 104 19.02 -0.83 -6.77
C TYR A 104 18.50 0.44 -6.07
N ARG A 105 17.38 0.34 -5.36
CA ARG A 105 16.74 1.45 -4.65
C ARG A 105 17.39 1.70 -3.30
N PHE A 106 17.86 0.66 -2.63
CA PHE A 106 18.46 0.75 -1.30
C PHE A 106 19.77 -0.02 -1.22
N ASP A 107 20.73 0.55 -0.50
CA ASP A 107 21.93 -0.14 -0.05
C ASP A 107 21.56 -1.11 1.09
N ASP A 108 21.88 -2.39 0.94
CA ASP A 108 21.56 -3.46 1.89
C ASP A 108 22.34 -3.37 3.21
N GLN A 109 23.36 -2.51 3.25
CA GLN A 109 24.24 -2.30 4.40
C GLN A 109 23.98 -0.98 5.13
N LYS A 110 23.14 -0.09 4.60
CA LYS A 110 22.86 1.23 5.17
C LYS A 110 21.36 1.57 5.18
N GLY A 111 21.00 2.58 5.96
CA GLY A 111 19.68 3.21 5.93
C GLY A 111 18.49 2.26 5.96
N ILE A 112 17.54 2.48 5.04
CA ILE A 112 16.30 1.72 4.91
C ILE A 112 16.58 0.24 4.56
N GLY A 113 17.54 -0.03 3.68
CA GLY A 113 17.83 -1.39 3.21
C GLY A 113 18.30 -2.31 4.33
N LYS A 114 19.27 -1.86 5.14
CA LYS A 114 19.75 -2.63 6.30
C LYS A 114 18.65 -2.85 7.34
N LEU A 115 17.87 -1.82 7.67
CA LEU A 115 16.77 -1.96 8.63
C LEU A 115 15.74 -2.99 8.14
N SER A 116 15.32 -2.86 6.89
CA SER A 116 14.32 -3.73 6.26
C SER A 116 14.78 -5.20 6.28
N ARG A 117 16.06 -5.46 5.99
CA ARG A 117 16.65 -6.79 6.08
C ARG A 117 16.63 -7.35 7.51
N LEU A 118 17.03 -6.56 8.50
CA LEU A 118 17.02 -6.99 9.91
C LEU A 118 15.60 -7.33 10.39
N ILE A 119 14.60 -6.58 9.93
CA ILE A 119 13.19 -6.84 10.21
C ILE A 119 12.74 -8.15 9.56
N ASN A 120 13.02 -8.35 8.26
CA ASN A 120 12.65 -9.59 7.55
C ASN A 120 13.27 -10.83 8.17
N GLU A 121 14.54 -10.75 8.56
CA GLU A 121 15.26 -11.82 9.25
C GLU A 121 14.76 -12.05 10.70
N GLY A 122 13.85 -11.21 11.21
CA GLY A 122 13.33 -11.32 12.58
C GLY A 122 14.32 -10.89 13.66
N LYS A 123 15.40 -10.19 13.30
CA LYS A 123 16.48 -9.79 14.21
C LYS A 123 16.11 -8.51 14.98
N ALA A 124 15.05 -8.59 15.76
CA ALA A 124 14.41 -7.44 16.42
C ALA A 124 15.38 -6.59 17.26
N LYS A 125 16.25 -7.23 18.06
CA LYS A 125 17.24 -6.51 18.87
C LYS A 125 18.25 -5.74 18.00
N GLN A 126 18.76 -6.37 16.95
CA GLN A 126 19.70 -5.72 16.03
C GLN A 126 19.04 -4.58 15.24
N ALA A 127 17.78 -4.76 14.85
CA ALA A 127 16.99 -3.69 14.23
C ALA A 127 16.84 -2.50 15.19
N TRP A 128 16.51 -2.76 16.47
CA TRP A 128 16.43 -1.73 17.49
C TRP A 128 17.77 -1.01 17.71
N ASP A 129 18.85 -1.77 17.90
CA ASP A 129 20.18 -1.21 18.15
C ASP A 129 20.69 -0.40 16.94
N PHE A 130 20.18 -0.67 15.73
CA PHE A 130 20.48 0.10 14.53
C PHE A 130 19.73 1.43 14.43
N ILE A 131 18.45 1.49 14.85
CA ILE A 131 17.61 2.71 14.70
C ILE A 131 17.64 3.62 15.94
N HIS A 132 17.93 3.06 17.11
CA HIS A 132 17.90 3.80 18.37
C HIS A 132 18.98 4.89 18.48
N PRO A 133 20.24 4.68 18.03
CA PRO A 133 21.15 5.80 17.87
C PRO A 133 20.67 6.61 16.66
N THR A 134 20.13 7.81 16.89
CA THR A 134 19.56 8.74 15.89
C THR A 134 20.60 9.34 14.93
N THR A 135 21.64 8.58 14.56
CA THR A 135 22.77 9.00 13.73
C THR A 135 22.66 8.52 12.28
N ASN A 136 21.49 8.02 11.87
CA ASN A 136 21.26 7.53 10.51
C ASN A 136 20.47 8.54 9.68
N ASP A 137 21.04 8.97 8.55
CA ASP A 137 20.45 10.00 7.69
C ASP A 137 19.11 9.57 7.06
N GLN A 138 18.89 8.27 6.86
CA GLN A 138 17.68 7.75 6.20
C GLN A 138 16.64 7.18 7.16
N VAL A 139 17.03 6.85 8.40
CA VAL A 139 16.14 6.19 9.35
C VAL A 139 16.21 6.91 10.68
N LYS A 140 15.08 7.43 11.14
CA LYS A 140 14.98 8.11 12.43
C LYS A 140 13.94 7.44 13.32
N TRP A 141 14.28 7.24 14.58
CA TRP A 141 13.33 6.84 15.61
C TRP A 141 12.98 8.02 16.51
N ASN A 142 11.69 8.19 16.81
CA ASN A 142 11.24 9.01 17.92
C ASN A 142 10.28 8.22 18.81
N PHE A 143 10.26 8.56 20.08
CA PHE A 143 9.24 8.03 20.98
C PHE A 143 7.87 8.54 20.57
N LEU A 144 6.88 7.67 20.62
CA LEU A 144 5.51 8.03 20.36
C LEU A 144 5.09 9.20 21.28
N PRO A 145 4.64 10.34 20.74
CA PRO A 145 4.25 11.47 21.56
C PRO A 145 3.03 11.12 22.40
N LEU A 146 2.94 11.70 23.60
CA LEU A 146 1.73 11.59 24.41
C LEU A 146 0.54 12.20 23.66
N LYS A 147 -0.67 11.69 23.90
CA LYS A 147 -1.89 12.14 23.20
C LYS A 147 -2.09 13.67 23.25
N LYS A 148 -1.73 14.31 24.37
CA LYS A 148 -1.80 15.76 24.55
C LYS A 148 -0.82 16.55 23.65
N ASP A 149 0.30 15.94 23.30
CA ASP A 149 1.39 16.53 22.51
C ASP A 149 1.36 16.06 21.03
N LEU A 150 0.45 15.14 20.69
CA LEU A 150 0.37 14.53 19.36
C LEU A 150 0.11 15.58 18.27
N LYS A 151 -0.83 16.51 18.49
CA LYS A 151 -1.17 17.57 17.52
C LYS A 151 0.03 18.47 17.23
N SER A 152 0.74 18.94 18.26
CA SER A 152 1.89 19.83 18.08
C SER A 152 3.04 19.12 17.36
N LYS A 153 3.29 17.85 17.69
CA LYS A 153 4.32 17.06 17.01
C LYS A 153 3.99 16.75 15.56
N ILE A 154 2.73 16.41 15.25
CA ILE A 154 2.28 16.24 13.86
C ILE A 154 2.42 17.56 13.10
N ARG A 155 2.04 18.70 13.69
CA ARG A 155 2.21 20.01 13.08
C ARG A 155 3.67 20.28 12.69
N GLU A 156 4.61 20.07 13.62
CA GLU A 156 6.05 20.23 13.37
C GLU A 156 6.55 19.38 12.19
N ALA A 157 6.08 18.13 12.08
CA ALA A 157 6.46 17.22 11.01
C ALA A 157 5.77 17.52 9.66
N LEU A 158 4.52 17.98 9.69
CA LEU A 158 3.64 18.15 8.53
C LEU A 158 3.90 19.46 7.77
N LEU A 159 4.01 20.57 8.50
CA LEU A 159 4.01 21.92 7.92
C LEU A 159 5.07 22.16 6.85
N PRO A 160 6.34 21.72 7.01
CA PRO A 160 7.38 21.97 6.00
C PRO A 160 7.04 21.42 4.60
N PHE A 161 6.22 20.36 4.54
CA PHE A 161 5.79 19.74 3.29
C PHE A 161 4.49 20.34 2.80
N TYR A 162 3.52 20.49 3.69
CA TYR A 162 2.15 20.80 3.32
C TYR A 162 1.98 22.26 2.90
N GLN A 163 2.82 23.18 3.38
CA GLN A 163 2.88 24.55 2.84
C GLN A 163 3.12 24.56 1.33
N SER A 164 4.10 23.78 0.85
CA SER A 164 4.40 23.70 -0.59
C SER A 164 3.34 22.95 -1.39
N TYR A 165 2.67 21.98 -0.76
CA TYR A 165 1.59 21.22 -1.36
C TYR A 165 0.33 22.06 -1.59
N PHE A 166 -0.14 22.81 -0.57
CA PHE A 166 -1.32 23.66 -0.70
C PHE A 166 -1.06 24.92 -1.55
N ALA A 167 0.19 25.37 -1.62
CA ALA A 167 0.62 26.43 -2.53
C ALA A 167 0.71 26.00 -4.01
N ALA A 168 0.51 24.71 -4.33
CA ALA A 168 0.56 24.25 -5.71
C ALA A 168 -0.56 24.88 -6.57
N ASP A 169 -0.16 25.43 -7.71
CA ASP A 169 -1.08 26.08 -8.67
C ASP A 169 -1.67 25.10 -9.69
N THR A 170 -0.99 23.98 -9.94
CA THR A 170 -1.46 22.93 -10.86
C THR A 170 -1.65 21.60 -10.15
N ILE A 171 -2.46 20.72 -10.77
CA ILE A 171 -2.75 19.40 -10.22
C ILE A 171 -1.52 18.48 -10.27
N GLU A 172 -0.68 18.61 -11.30
CA GLU A 172 0.58 17.89 -11.45
C GLU A 172 1.53 18.23 -10.30
N ALA A 173 1.66 19.53 -9.99
CA ALA A 173 2.45 20.00 -8.87
C ALA A 173 1.89 19.49 -7.54
N ALA A 174 0.57 19.51 -7.35
CA ALA A 174 -0.08 18.99 -6.15
C ALA A 174 0.20 17.48 -5.97
N PHE A 175 0.02 16.65 -7.00
CA PHE A 175 0.35 15.21 -6.91
C PHE A 175 1.84 14.96 -6.66
N SER A 176 2.72 15.72 -7.33
CA SER A 176 4.17 15.63 -7.11
C SER A 176 4.53 15.93 -5.66
N LYS A 177 3.96 17.00 -5.08
CA LYS A 177 4.16 17.39 -3.68
C LYS A 177 3.52 16.43 -2.69
N PHE A 178 2.36 15.88 -3.01
CA PHE A 178 1.69 14.87 -2.18
C PHE A 178 2.55 13.61 -2.03
N LYS A 179 3.30 13.22 -3.07
CA LYS A 179 4.22 12.09 -3.04
C LYS A 179 5.52 12.35 -2.25
N GLU A 180 5.78 13.59 -1.81
CA GLU A 180 6.99 13.92 -1.04
C GLU A 180 6.91 13.43 0.42
N PHE A 181 5.71 13.37 1.02
CA PHE A 181 5.55 13.00 2.42
C PHE A 181 4.21 12.30 2.69
N SER A 182 4.26 11.14 3.35
CA SER A 182 3.05 10.43 3.79
C SER A 182 3.18 9.95 5.23
N ILE A 183 2.06 9.98 5.95
CA ILE A 183 1.94 9.40 7.29
C ILE A 183 1.26 8.04 7.16
N LEU A 184 1.96 6.98 7.59
CA LEU A 184 1.46 5.61 7.59
C LEU A 184 1.15 5.17 9.01
N CYS A 185 -0.06 4.67 9.24
CA CYS A 185 -0.50 4.19 10.54
C CYS A 185 -0.56 2.66 10.56
N GLY A 186 -0.10 2.05 11.66
CA GLY A 186 -0.25 0.60 11.85
C GLY A 186 -1.71 0.17 12.06
N LEU A 187 -2.56 1.05 12.59
CA LEU A 187 -3.98 0.80 12.85
C LEU A 187 -4.87 1.82 12.13
N ARG A 188 -6.12 1.43 11.86
CA ARG A 188 -7.17 2.34 11.36
C ARG A 188 -7.74 3.24 12.46
N ASN A 189 -8.07 2.62 13.60
CA ASN A 189 -8.77 3.25 14.71
C ASN A 189 -7.84 3.48 15.91
N GLY A 190 -8.29 4.30 16.86
CA GLY A 190 -7.57 4.64 18.09
C GLY A 190 -6.78 5.94 17.97
N SER A 191 -6.16 6.37 19.07
CA SER A 191 -5.53 7.71 19.17
C SER A 191 -4.39 7.94 18.17
N TYR A 192 -3.77 6.87 17.67
CA TYR A 192 -2.70 6.92 16.65
C TYR A 192 -3.10 6.22 15.35
N GLY A 193 -4.40 5.94 15.18
CA GLY A 193 -4.95 5.31 13.98
C GLY A 193 -5.22 6.32 12.88
N ALA A 194 -5.22 5.87 11.62
CA ALA A 194 -5.37 6.72 10.44
C ALA A 194 -6.57 7.69 10.53
N GLU A 195 -7.73 7.25 11.04
CA GLU A 195 -8.92 8.11 11.16
C GLU A 195 -8.67 9.31 12.09
N GLN A 196 -8.11 9.05 13.28
CA GLN A 196 -7.80 10.10 14.25
C GLN A 196 -6.72 11.06 13.73
N ILE A 197 -5.71 10.51 13.04
CA ILE A 197 -4.62 11.32 12.49
C ILE A 197 -5.12 12.25 11.38
N ASN A 198 -6.01 11.79 10.50
CA ASN A 198 -6.62 12.65 9.49
C ASN A 198 -7.40 13.81 10.13
N GLN A 199 -8.19 13.56 11.18
CA GLN A 199 -8.90 14.61 11.91
C GLN A 199 -7.95 15.63 12.56
N VAL A 200 -6.84 15.15 13.15
CA VAL A 200 -5.81 16.02 13.73
C VAL A 200 -5.15 16.88 12.65
N ILE A 201 -4.83 16.30 11.49
CA ILE A 201 -4.25 17.03 10.36
C ILE A 201 -5.22 18.10 9.85
N GLU A 202 -6.49 17.77 9.63
CA GLU A 202 -7.50 18.75 9.20
C GLU A 202 -7.64 19.90 10.21
N THR A 203 -7.61 19.59 11.51
CA THR A 203 -7.62 20.61 12.57
C THR A 203 -6.39 21.54 12.48
N ILE A 204 -5.20 20.98 12.26
CA ILE A 204 -3.97 21.76 12.09
C ILE A 204 -4.08 22.66 10.85
N LEU A 205 -4.56 22.13 9.73
CA LEU A 205 -4.65 22.89 8.48
C LEU A 205 -5.63 24.06 8.57
N VAL A 206 -6.67 23.96 9.41
CA VAL A 206 -7.60 25.05 9.68
C VAL A 206 -6.96 26.10 10.57
N GLU A 207 -6.26 25.68 11.64
CA GLU A 207 -5.53 26.59 12.54
C GLU A 207 -4.43 27.38 11.81
N GLU A 208 -3.89 26.81 10.73
CA GLU A 208 -2.86 27.41 9.88
C GLU A 208 -3.44 28.12 8.65
N GLU A 209 -4.78 28.29 8.62
CA GLU A 209 -5.53 29.00 7.56
C GLU A 209 -5.32 28.45 6.14
N MET A 210 -4.90 27.19 6.01
CA MET A 210 -4.67 26.53 4.72
C MET A 210 -5.96 25.98 4.09
N ILE A 211 -6.94 25.63 4.93
CA ILE A 211 -8.24 25.10 4.52
C ILE A 211 -9.37 25.71 5.34
N ALA A 212 -10.58 25.69 4.80
CA ALA A 212 -11.82 26.01 5.53
C ALA A 212 -12.67 24.73 5.69
N LEU A 213 -12.87 24.27 6.94
CA LEU A 213 -13.61 23.03 7.23
C LEU A 213 -15.10 23.08 6.82
N GLU A 214 -15.66 24.29 6.70
CA GLU A 214 -17.03 24.52 6.23
C GLU A 214 -17.21 24.08 4.77
N GLU A 215 -16.12 24.07 3.99
CA GLU A 215 -16.11 23.52 2.64
C GLU A 215 -15.82 22.02 2.66
N THR A 216 -16.84 21.18 2.44
CA THR A 216 -16.63 19.72 2.34
C THR A 216 -15.62 19.36 1.24
N TRP A 217 -15.50 20.18 0.19
CA TRP A 217 -14.63 19.94 -0.97
C TRP A 217 -13.61 21.06 -1.17
N TYR A 218 -12.80 21.34 -0.15
CA TYR A 218 -11.73 22.34 -0.23
C TYR A 218 -10.59 21.93 -1.19
N LYS A 219 -9.84 22.93 -1.71
CA LYS A 219 -8.69 22.74 -2.61
C LYS A 219 -7.61 21.91 -1.91
N GLY A 220 -7.03 20.94 -2.58
CA GLY A 220 -5.90 20.17 -2.08
C GLY A 220 -6.29 19.06 -1.11
N ARG A 221 -7.57 18.78 -0.87
CA ARG A 221 -7.97 17.61 -0.07
C ARG A 221 -7.62 16.31 -0.83
N PRO A 222 -6.72 15.46 -0.31
CA PRO A 222 -6.52 14.12 -0.84
C PRO A 222 -7.66 13.23 -0.34
N ILE A 223 -8.24 12.46 -1.24
CA ILE A 223 -9.31 11.51 -0.95
C ILE A 223 -8.91 10.11 -1.41
N MET A 224 -9.39 9.10 -0.69
CA MET A 224 -9.30 7.71 -1.10
C MET A 224 -10.71 7.14 -1.27
N ILE A 225 -10.95 6.49 -2.40
CA ILE A 225 -12.21 5.78 -2.63
C ILE A 225 -12.26 4.55 -1.74
N THR A 226 -13.36 4.37 -1.00
CA THR A 226 -13.53 3.24 -0.08
C THR A 226 -14.42 2.14 -0.65
N ARG A 227 -15.13 2.43 -1.74
CA ARG A 227 -16.04 1.49 -2.41
C ARG A 227 -15.95 1.60 -3.94
N ASN A 228 -15.84 0.46 -4.61
CA ASN A 228 -15.79 0.39 -6.07
C ASN A 228 -17.04 0.99 -6.71
N ASP A 229 -16.83 1.85 -7.71
CA ASP A 229 -17.83 2.36 -8.63
C ASP A 229 -17.41 2.04 -10.08
N TYR A 230 -18.03 1.00 -10.63
CA TYR A 230 -17.73 0.52 -11.98
C TYR A 230 -18.25 1.44 -13.10
N GLN A 231 -19.17 2.39 -12.80
CA GLN A 231 -19.62 3.35 -13.82
C GLN A 231 -18.59 4.46 -14.01
N LEU A 232 -17.99 4.90 -12.90
CA LEU A 232 -16.93 5.91 -12.89
C LEU A 232 -15.53 5.30 -13.08
N ASN A 233 -15.44 3.96 -13.11
CA ASN A 233 -14.20 3.19 -13.11
C ASN A 233 -13.27 3.60 -11.96
N LEU A 234 -13.85 3.88 -10.79
CA LEU A 234 -13.14 4.20 -9.55
C LEU A 234 -13.17 2.98 -8.64
N PHE A 235 -12.04 2.66 -8.02
CA PHE A 235 -11.87 1.45 -7.25
C PHE A 235 -11.38 1.74 -5.83
N ASN A 236 -11.63 0.80 -4.93
CA ASN A 236 -11.27 0.93 -3.53
C ASN A 236 -9.75 1.02 -3.36
N GLY A 237 -9.28 2.14 -2.82
CA GLY A 237 -7.86 2.46 -2.72
C GLY A 237 -7.39 3.49 -3.74
N ASP A 238 -8.19 3.82 -4.77
CA ASP A 238 -7.85 4.90 -5.69
C ASP A 238 -7.73 6.22 -4.93
N VAL A 239 -6.57 6.86 -5.07
CA VAL A 239 -6.28 8.16 -4.46
C VAL A 239 -6.51 9.26 -5.49
N GLY A 240 -7.31 10.25 -5.09
CA GLY A 240 -7.51 11.46 -5.86
C GLY A 240 -7.23 12.72 -5.04
N ILE A 241 -7.03 13.84 -5.72
CA ILE A 241 -6.90 15.15 -5.08
C ILE A 241 -8.03 16.05 -5.57
N LEU A 242 -8.76 16.66 -4.63
CA LEU A 242 -9.75 17.68 -4.94
C LEU A 242 -9.05 18.97 -5.34
N PHE A 243 -9.36 19.48 -6.52
CA PHE A 243 -8.71 20.67 -7.06
C PHE A 243 -9.73 21.51 -7.86
N THR A 244 -9.40 22.79 -8.08
CA THR A 244 -10.19 23.64 -8.98
C THR A 244 -9.84 23.25 -10.41
N ASP A 245 -10.83 22.83 -11.19
CA ASP A 245 -10.61 22.56 -12.62
C ASP A 245 -10.35 23.89 -13.35
N PRO A 246 -9.21 24.04 -14.05
CA PRO A 246 -8.89 25.27 -14.77
C PRO A 246 -9.85 25.55 -15.94
N GLU A 247 -10.57 24.55 -16.45
CA GLU A 247 -11.48 24.73 -17.59
C GLU A 247 -12.83 25.36 -17.21
N ASP A 248 -13.39 24.98 -16.05
CA ASP A 248 -14.74 25.42 -15.65
C ASP A 248 -14.81 26.05 -14.24
N GLY A 249 -13.67 26.13 -13.53
CA GLY A 249 -13.58 26.72 -12.20
C GLY A 249 -14.25 25.90 -11.09
N ARG A 250 -14.74 24.68 -11.37
CA ARG A 250 -15.46 23.86 -10.38
C ARG A 250 -14.52 22.93 -9.64
N ARG A 251 -14.94 22.53 -8.43
CA ARG A 251 -14.25 21.48 -7.65
C ARG A 251 -14.46 20.12 -8.29
N LYS A 252 -13.36 19.47 -8.67
CA LYS A 252 -13.33 18.09 -9.15
C LYS A 252 -12.24 17.32 -8.42
N ALA A 253 -12.45 16.03 -8.25
CA ALA A 253 -11.39 15.12 -7.87
C ALA A 253 -10.66 14.65 -9.12
N PHE A 254 -9.35 14.76 -9.07
CA PHE A 254 -8.44 14.31 -10.11
C PHE A 254 -7.81 13.01 -9.66
N PHE A 255 -7.79 12.00 -10.53
CA PHE A 255 -7.17 10.70 -10.30
C PHE A 255 -6.12 10.45 -11.38
N GLU A 256 -4.93 9.98 -10.98
CA GLU A 256 -3.87 9.60 -11.91
C GLU A 256 -4.36 8.47 -12.84
N THR A 257 -3.96 8.53 -14.10
CA THR A 257 -4.23 7.47 -15.07
C THR A 257 -2.95 6.73 -15.44
N THR A 258 -3.05 5.74 -16.34
CA THR A 258 -1.85 5.08 -16.89
C THR A 258 -0.98 6.03 -17.70
N ASP A 259 -1.56 7.11 -18.23
CA ASP A 259 -0.82 8.20 -18.85
C ASP A 259 -0.51 9.25 -17.77
N PRO A 260 0.77 9.50 -17.43
CA PRO A 260 1.15 10.52 -16.45
C PRO A 260 0.74 11.94 -16.82
N SER A 261 0.42 12.21 -18.08
CA SER A 261 -0.03 13.51 -18.57
C SER A 261 -1.54 13.70 -18.50
N GLU A 262 -2.31 12.65 -18.19
CA GLU A 262 -3.77 12.70 -18.12
C GLU A 262 -4.29 12.38 -16.72
N PHE A 263 -5.25 13.20 -16.28
CA PHE A 263 -6.02 12.96 -15.06
C PHE A 263 -7.46 12.68 -15.41
N ARG A 264 -8.04 11.66 -14.78
CA ARG A 264 -9.48 11.49 -14.77
C ARG A 264 -10.10 12.49 -13.81
N ARG A 265 -11.08 13.26 -14.28
CA ARG A 265 -11.72 14.34 -13.52
C ARG A 265 -13.16 13.97 -13.21
N ILE A 266 -13.51 13.92 -11.92
CA ILE A 266 -14.86 13.59 -11.46
C ILE A 266 -15.38 14.73 -10.59
N THR A 267 -16.57 15.25 -10.89
CA THR A 267 -17.22 16.27 -10.06
C THR A 267 -17.39 15.75 -8.63
N ALA A 268 -17.07 16.58 -7.64
CA ALA A 268 -17.03 16.16 -6.24
C ALA A 268 -18.36 15.55 -5.74
N SER A 269 -19.50 16.06 -6.22
CA SER A 269 -20.83 15.54 -5.88
C SER A 269 -21.17 14.16 -6.48
N ARG A 270 -20.40 13.68 -7.45
CA ARG A 270 -20.56 12.36 -8.09
C ARG A 270 -19.64 11.30 -7.49
N LEU A 271 -18.75 11.68 -6.59
CA LEU A 271 -17.82 10.74 -6.00
C LEU A 271 -18.59 9.65 -5.23
N PRO A 272 -18.18 8.37 -5.34
CA PRO A 272 -18.71 7.32 -4.49
C PRO A 272 -18.20 7.52 -3.05
N GLU A 273 -18.45 6.56 -2.17
CA GLU A 273 -17.95 6.59 -0.80
C GLU A 273 -16.43 6.79 -0.77
N HIS A 274 -15.97 7.80 -0.01
CA HIS A 274 -14.58 8.23 0.05
C HIS A 274 -14.25 8.85 1.42
N GLU A 275 -12.97 8.83 1.77
CA GLU A 275 -12.44 9.42 3.01
C GLU A 275 -11.21 10.30 2.74
N SER A 276 -10.89 11.21 3.68
CA SER A 276 -9.63 11.98 3.63
C SER A 276 -8.43 11.05 3.84
N VAL A 277 -7.34 11.28 3.10
CA VAL A 277 -6.17 10.40 3.12
C VAL A 277 -4.83 11.15 3.27
N PHE A 278 -4.77 12.10 4.20
CA PHE A 278 -3.50 12.69 4.63
C PHE A 278 -2.64 11.69 5.43
N ALA A 279 -3.29 10.80 6.15
CA ALA A 279 -2.70 9.61 6.73
C ALA A 279 -3.47 8.37 6.26
N MET A 280 -2.75 7.26 6.07
CA MET A 280 -3.37 6.00 5.64
C MET A 280 -2.82 4.82 6.42
N THR A 281 -3.58 3.73 6.47
CA THR A 281 -3.04 2.48 7.02
C THR A 281 -1.96 1.91 6.11
N VAL A 282 -0.99 1.18 6.67
CA VAL A 282 0.06 0.52 5.85
C VAL A 282 -0.55 -0.36 4.75
N HIS A 283 -1.64 -1.08 5.04
CA HIS A 283 -2.36 -1.89 4.06
C HIS A 283 -2.84 -1.07 2.85
N LYS A 284 -3.38 0.14 3.09
CA LYS A 284 -3.87 1.03 2.03
C LYS A 284 -2.75 1.73 1.26
N SER A 285 -1.51 1.66 1.73
CA SER A 285 -0.34 2.21 1.06
C SER A 285 0.36 1.24 0.09
N GLN A 286 -0.10 -0.01 0.00
CA GLN A 286 0.50 -1.00 -0.90
C GLN A 286 0.42 -0.54 -2.37
N GLY A 287 1.47 -0.81 -3.13
CA GLY A 287 1.63 -0.30 -4.51
C GLY A 287 1.98 1.20 -4.62
N SER A 288 1.95 1.96 -3.51
CA SER A 288 2.38 3.37 -3.49
C SER A 288 3.81 3.51 -2.98
N GLU A 289 4.51 4.59 -3.35
CA GLU A 289 5.81 4.95 -2.80
C GLU A 289 5.86 6.45 -2.51
N PHE A 290 6.56 6.84 -1.44
CA PHE A 290 6.69 8.23 -1.03
C PHE A 290 8.15 8.58 -0.80
N LYS A 291 8.55 9.82 -1.06
CA LYS A 291 9.93 10.26 -0.81
C LYS A 291 10.29 10.09 0.67
N ARG A 292 9.40 10.56 1.56
CA ARG A 292 9.52 10.45 3.00
C ARG A 292 8.27 9.82 3.62
N VAL A 293 8.46 8.98 4.62
CA VAL A 293 7.37 8.35 5.37
C VAL A 293 7.54 8.60 6.86
N LEU A 294 6.45 9.00 7.51
CA LEU A 294 6.31 8.91 8.96
C LEU A 294 5.46 7.69 9.30
N LEU A 295 6.06 6.64 9.87
CA LEU A 295 5.38 5.43 10.33
C LEU A 295 5.00 5.55 11.80
N LEU A 296 3.69 5.56 12.08
CA LEU A 296 3.11 5.55 13.42
C LEU A 296 2.80 4.12 13.87
N LEU A 297 3.56 3.64 14.85
CA LEU A 297 3.29 2.41 15.58
C LEU A 297 2.62 2.76 16.92
N PRO A 298 1.40 2.26 17.19
CA PRO A 298 0.65 2.67 18.36
C PRO A 298 1.29 2.15 19.66
N ASP A 299 0.75 2.61 20.79
CA ASP A 299 1.11 2.17 22.15
C ASP A 299 0.40 0.88 22.59
N VAL A 300 -0.42 0.28 21.73
CA VAL A 300 -1.15 -0.96 21.99
C VAL A 300 -0.59 -2.14 21.20
N GLU A 301 -0.63 -3.32 21.80
CA GLU A 301 -0.39 -4.57 21.09
C GLU A 301 -1.62 -4.93 20.26
N SER A 302 -1.41 -5.48 19.06
CA SER A 302 -2.51 -5.88 18.18
C SER A 302 -2.12 -7.05 17.29
N GLU A 303 -3.11 -7.84 16.87
CA GLU A 303 -2.91 -8.95 15.93
C GLU A 303 -2.41 -8.51 14.57
N VAL A 304 -2.80 -7.31 14.12
CA VAL A 304 -2.41 -6.78 12.81
C VAL A 304 -0.98 -6.23 12.78
N LEU A 305 -0.36 -5.96 13.93
CA LEU A 305 0.99 -5.39 14.02
C LEU A 305 2.05 -6.49 13.92
N THR A 306 2.29 -6.96 12.69
CA THR A 306 3.26 -8.03 12.38
C THR A 306 4.54 -7.48 11.76
N ARG A 307 5.51 -8.38 11.55
CA ARG A 307 6.78 -8.10 10.87
C ARG A 307 6.55 -7.54 9.48
N GLU A 308 5.65 -8.16 8.73
CA GLU A 308 5.34 -7.80 7.34
C GLU A 308 4.69 -6.41 7.27
N LEU A 309 3.88 -6.03 8.27
CA LEU A 309 3.33 -4.67 8.36
C LEU A 309 4.45 -3.64 8.57
N VAL A 310 5.35 -3.88 9.53
CA VAL A 310 6.44 -2.95 9.81
C VAL A 310 7.39 -2.85 8.62
N TYR A 311 7.73 -3.98 8.00
CA TYR A 311 8.55 -4.04 6.79
C TYR A 311 7.91 -3.25 5.64
N THR A 312 6.63 -3.52 5.36
CA THR A 312 5.90 -2.86 4.26
C THR A 312 5.89 -1.35 4.49
N GLY A 313 5.55 -0.89 5.70
CA GLY A 313 5.51 0.53 6.04
C GLY A 313 6.86 1.25 5.85
N ILE A 314 7.97 0.58 6.20
CA ILE A 314 9.32 1.13 6.02
C ILE A 314 9.72 1.19 4.55
N THR A 315 9.44 0.15 3.77
CA THR A 315 9.82 0.08 2.34
C THR A 315 8.99 0.98 1.43
N ARG A 316 7.89 1.56 1.94
CA ARG A 316 7.17 2.63 1.23
C ARG A 316 7.99 3.91 1.08
N ALA A 317 8.96 4.17 1.97
CA ALA A 317 9.84 5.35 1.90
C ALA A 317 10.93 5.19 0.84
N ARG A 318 11.13 6.15 -0.05
CA ARG A 318 12.22 6.12 -1.06
C ARG A 318 13.53 6.68 -0.51
N GLU A 319 13.48 7.67 0.38
CA GLU A 319 14.67 8.35 0.89
C GLU A 319 14.76 8.31 2.41
N ASN A 320 13.71 8.72 3.12
CA ASN A 320 13.72 8.79 4.59
C ASN A 320 12.49 8.13 5.20
N VAL A 321 12.70 7.37 6.26
CA VAL A 321 11.65 6.88 7.14
C VAL A 321 11.87 7.39 8.56
N GLU A 322 10.84 8.01 9.12
CA GLU A 322 10.75 8.35 10.52
C GLU A 322 9.74 7.43 11.18
N ILE A 323 10.10 6.79 12.30
CA ILE A 323 9.23 5.87 13.02
C ILE A 323 8.92 6.46 14.38
N TRP A 324 7.64 6.69 14.66
CA TRP A 324 7.17 7.04 15.99
C TRP A 324 6.50 5.82 16.60
N GLY A 325 7.02 5.37 17.74
CA GLY A 325 6.47 4.17 18.35
C GLY A 325 6.98 3.90 19.75
N VAL A 326 6.56 2.75 20.25
CA VAL A 326 7.02 2.20 21.53
C VAL A 326 7.97 1.03 21.24
N LYS A 327 9.14 1.02 21.88
CA LYS A 327 10.16 -0.03 21.72
C LYS A 327 9.57 -1.43 21.85
N LYS A 328 8.73 -1.64 22.86
CA LYS A 328 8.10 -2.93 23.14
C LYS A 328 7.27 -3.42 21.96
N VAL A 329 6.38 -2.57 21.43
CA VAL A 329 5.51 -2.88 20.29
C VAL A 329 6.34 -3.16 19.05
N PHE A 330 7.35 -2.32 18.75
CA PHE A 330 8.25 -2.53 17.60
C PHE A 330 8.96 -3.89 17.66
N LEU A 331 9.56 -4.23 18.81
CA LEU A 331 10.23 -5.52 18.99
C LEU A 331 9.25 -6.69 18.87
N GLN A 332 8.06 -6.60 19.47
CA GLN A 332 7.04 -7.64 19.39
C GLN A 332 6.55 -7.85 17.95
N SER A 333 6.29 -6.77 17.21
CA SER A 333 5.88 -6.84 15.81
C SER A 333 6.90 -7.58 14.96
N ILE A 334 8.21 -7.34 15.14
CA ILE A 334 9.25 -8.06 14.39
C ILE A 334 9.27 -9.57 14.69
N HIS A 335 9.00 -9.97 15.94
CA HIS A 335 8.92 -11.38 16.29
C HIS A 335 7.64 -12.05 15.74
N LYS A 336 6.57 -11.28 15.57
CA LYS A 336 5.28 -11.77 15.10
C LYS A 336 5.25 -11.86 13.58
N GLN A 337 5.27 -13.07 13.05
CA GLN A 337 5.01 -13.33 11.62
C GLN A 337 3.50 -13.52 11.39
N CYS A 338 3.02 -13.08 10.24
CA CYS A 338 1.67 -13.39 9.80
C CYS A 338 1.55 -14.90 9.50
N LYS A 339 1.06 -15.69 10.45
CA LYS A 339 0.78 -17.12 10.22
C LYS A 339 -0.62 -17.27 9.63
N ARG A 340 -0.69 -17.62 8.35
CA ARG A 340 -1.94 -18.04 7.71
C ARG A 340 -1.97 -19.55 7.54
N ASN A 341 -3.05 -20.17 7.98
CA ASN A 341 -3.29 -21.58 7.74
C ASN A 341 -3.70 -21.75 6.28
N SER A 342 -2.85 -22.38 5.49
CA SER A 342 -3.08 -22.70 4.08
C SER A 342 -2.64 -24.14 3.85
N GLY A 343 -3.44 -24.92 3.13
CA GLY A 343 -3.05 -26.23 2.60
C GLY A 343 -2.49 -26.15 1.18
N LEU A 344 -2.31 -24.93 0.65
CA LEU A 344 -1.90 -24.71 -0.73
C LEU A 344 -0.47 -25.19 -0.95
N LYS A 345 0.45 -24.84 -0.03
CA LYS A 345 1.85 -25.28 -0.11
C LYS A 345 1.94 -26.80 -0.20
N GLU A 346 1.25 -27.53 0.66
CA GLU A 346 1.22 -28.99 0.64
C GLU A 346 0.66 -29.52 -0.67
N LYS A 347 -0.41 -28.91 -1.20
CA LYS A 347 -0.99 -29.32 -2.49
C LYS A 347 -0.08 -29.05 -3.69
N LEU A 348 0.61 -27.92 -3.71
CA LEU A 348 1.48 -27.51 -4.82
C LEU A 348 2.76 -28.36 -4.89
N PHE A 349 3.27 -28.77 -3.73
CA PHE A 349 4.58 -29.42 -3.61
C PHE A 349 4.53 -30.86 -3.12
N SER A 350 3.35 -31.45 -2.88
CA SER A 350 3.24 -32.89 -2.63
C SER A 350 3.40 -33.69 -3.94
N ASP A 351 4.09 -34.82 -3.87
CA ASP A 351 4.28 -35.80 -4.96
C ASP A 351 2.97 -36.46 -5.46
N ARG A 352 1.79 -35.89 -5.17
CA ARG A 352 0.47 -36.46 -5.41
C ARG A 352 -0.36 -35.76 -6.47
N ILE A 353 0.26 -35.09 -7.43
CA ILE A 353 -0.40 -34.86 -8.73
C ILE A 353 -0.03 -36.02 -9.64
N SER A 354 -0.58 -37.20 -9.32
CA SER A 354 -0.68 -38.27 -10.31
C SER A 354 -1.58 -37.77 -11.44
N ARG A 355 -0.99 -37.71 -12.62
CA ARG A 355 -1.52 -37.47 -13.98
C ARG A 355 -3.03 -37.41 -14.15
#